data_AF-A0A8H8A5Q7-F1
#
_entry.id   AF-A0A8H8A5Q7-F1
#
_cell.length_a   1.000
_cell.length_b   1.000
_cell.length_c   1.000
_cell.angle_alpha   90.00
_cell.angle_beta   90.00
_cell.angle_gamma   90.00
#
_symmetry.space_group_name_H-M   'P 1'
#
loop_
_entity.id
_entity.type
_entity.pdbx_description
1 polymer ?
#
loop_
_entity_poly.entity_id
_entity_poly.type
_entity_poly.pdbx_seq_one_letter_code
_entity_poly.pdbx_strand_id
1 'polypeptide(L)'
;MFFWSNTFIDSYYALQNYGAYILYFLWPLVSIVGYFILEFILVFKVLEEWKPLLLLSGSLVSFMTGQIFNFVASRHICHAVRGQIDGSFIETIFLLISMILLYKFWDSITEDDWDEPVFQETQMTNVPKFDFSS
;
A
#
# COMPACT_ATOMS: atom_id res chain seq x y z
N MET A 1 27.10 -47.28 19.89
CA MET A 1 26.22 -46.52 20.78
C MET A 1 26.43 -45.06 20.45
N PHE A 2 25.39 -44.38 19.98
CA PHE A 2 25.46 -43.17 19.17
C PHE A 2 26.15 -42.00 19.89
N PHE A 3 27.21 -41.47 19.28
CA PHE A 3 27.84 -40.19 19.61
C PHE A 3 26.97 -39.07 19.02
N TRP A 4 26.18 -38.40 19.84
CA TRP A 4 25.46 -37.20 19.43
C TRP A 4 26.47 -36.05 19.33
N SER A 5 26.76 -35.63 18.11
CA SER A 5 27.63 -34.48 17.84
C SER A 5 26.88 -33.19 18.18
N ASN A 6 27.44 -32.38 19.08
CA ASN A 6 26.97 -31.03 19.42
C ASN A 6 27.36 -29.99 18.34
N THR A 7 27.44 -30.36 17.07
CA THR A 7 27.83 -29.47 15.96
C THR A 7 26.64 -28.89 15.19
N PHE A 8 25.45 -28.82 15.81
CA PHE A 8 24.32 -28.04 15.30
C PHE A 8 24.35 -26.57 15.73
N ILE A 9 25.47 -26.13 16.31
CA ILE A 9 25.74 -24.74 16.65
C ILE A 9 27.07 -24.49 15.92
N ASP A 10 27.05 -23.93 14.71
CA ASP A 10 27.64 -22.60 14.54
C ASP A 10 27.50 -22.05 13.11
N SER A 11 26.28 -21.99 12.54
CA SER A 11 26.06 -21.29 11.25
C SER A 11 24.65 -20.68 11.06
N TYR A 12 23.88 -20.49 12.13
CA TYR A 12 22.57 -19.81 12.02
C TYR A 12 22.69 -18.28 12.06
N TYR A 13 23.63 -17.73 12.83
CA TYR A 13 23.79 -16.28 13.03
C TYR A 13 24.38 -15.52 11.82
N ALA A 14 25.01 -16.22 10.87
CA ALA A 14 25.44 -15.62 9.61
C ALA A 14 24.27 -15.41 8.61
N LEU A 15 23.22 -16.24 8.67
CA LEU A 15 21.99 -16.08 7.87
C LEU A 15 20.86 -15.35 8.61
N GLN A 16 20.98 -15.16 9.93
CA GLN A 16 19.90 -14.73 10.84
C GLN A 16 19.24 -13.39 10.50
N ASN A 17 19.90 -12.53 9.71
CA ASN A 17 19.35 -11.25 9.30
C ASN A 17 18.89 -11.22 7.83
N TYR A 18 19.31 -12.17 7.00
CA TYR A 18 18.94 -12.18 5.58
C TYR A 18 17.50 -12.63 5.39
N GLY A 19 17.06 -13.65 6.13
CA GLY A 19 15.66 -14.11 6.08
C GLY A 19 14.68 -13.02 6.52
N ALA A 20 14.98 -12.32 7.62
CA ALA A 20 14.17 -11.21 8.08
C ALA A 20 14.18 -10.04 7.08
N TYR A 21 15.34 -9.69 6.51
CA TYR A 21 15.44 -8.64 5.49
C TYR A 21 14.61 -8.98 4.23
N ILE A 22 14.71 -10.21 3.74
CA ILE A 22 13.99 -10.63 2.53
C ILE A 22 12.48 -10.63 2.79
N LEU A 23 12.02 -11.17 3.92
CA LEU A 23 10.60 -11.30 4.21
C LEU A 23 9.93 -9.97 4.58
N TYR A 24 10.62 -9.08 5.29
CA TYR A 24 10.05 -7.81 5.76
C TYR A 24 10.34 -6.61 4.86
N PHE A 25 11.39 -6.66 4.04
CA PHE A 25 11.73 -5.55 3.14
C PHE A 25 11.55 -5.94 1.68
N LEU A 26 12.23 -7.01 1.22
CA LEU A 26 12.28 -7.33 -0.20
C LEU A 26 10.94 -7.86 -0.74
N TRP A 27 10.33 -8.80 -0.03
CA TRP A 27 9.06 -9.41 -0.40
C TRP A 27 7.90 -8.41 -0.47
N PRO A 28 7.62 -7.58 0.56
CA PRO A 28 6.56 -6.59 0.47
C PRO A 28 6.85 -5.55 -0.62
N LEU A 29 8.10 -5.16 -0.84
CA LEU A 29 8.46 -4.25 -1.94
C LEU A 29 8.15 -4.86 -3.31
N VAL A 30 8.49 -6.13 -3.55
CA VAL A 30 8.15 -6.84 -4.79
C VAL A 30 6.63 -6.98 -4.94
N SER A 31 5.91 -7.28 -3.87
CA SER A 31 4.45 -7.38 -3.88
C SER A 31 3.79 -6.06 -4.27
N ILE A 32 4.29 -4.92 -3.77
CA ILE A 32 3.77 -3.59 -4.11
C ILE A 32 4.01 -3.29 -5.59
N VAL A 33 5.20 -3.60 -6.12
CA VAL A 33 5.50 -3.41 -7.54
C VAL A 33 4.62 -4.30 -8.41
N GLY A 34 4.43 -5.56 -8.02
CA GLY A 34 3.54 -6.49 -8.72
C GLY A 34 2.10 -5.99 -8.73
N TYR A 35 1.59 -5.54 -7.57
CA TYR A 35 0.28 -4.92 -7.45
C TYR A 35 0.13 -3.71 -8.39
N PHE A 36 1.10 -2.80 -8.38
CA PHE A 36 1.08 -1.61 -9.24
C PHE A 36 1.01 -1.97 -10.74
N ILE A 37 1.76 -2.99 -11.19
CA ILE A 37 1.74 -3.43 -12.59
C ILE A 37 0.36 -4.00 -12.95
N LEU A 38 -0.23 -4.81 -12.08
CA LEU A 38 -1.54 -5.41 -12.31
C LEU A 38 -2.63 -4.32 -12.42
N GLU A 39 -2.64 -3.37 -11.48
CA GLU A 39 -3.58 -2.25 -11.49
C GLU A 39 -3.38 -1.35 -12.71
N PHE A 40 -2.12 -1.09 -13.09
CA PHE A 40 -1.82 -0.32 -14.29
C PHE A 40 -2.40 -0.99 -15.54
N ILE A 41 -2.23 -2.31 -15.68
CA ILE A 41 -2.80 -3.06 -16.80
C ILE A 41 -4.33 -3.00 -16.77
N LEU A 42 -4.95 -3.15 -15.58
CA LEU A 42 -6.40 -3.08 -15.41
C LEU A 42 -6.95 -1.73 -15.86
N VAL A 43 -6.40 -0.62 -15.37
CA VAL A 43 -6.84 0.73 -15.72
C VAL A 43 -6.70 1.00 -17.23
N PHE A 44 -5.57 0.60 -17.83
CA PHE A 44 -5.34 0.78 -19.27
C PHE A 44 -6.27 -0.07 -20.15
N LYS A 45 -6.68 -1.25 -19.67
CA LYS A 45 -7.50 -2.18 -20.45
C LYS A 45 -9.00 -2.02 -20.22
N VAL A 46 -9.42 -1.59 -19.04
CA VAL A 46 -10.82 -1.62 -18.60
C VAL A 46 -11.45 -0.24 -18.64
N LEU A 47 -10.81 0.78 -18.07
CA LEU A 47 -11.47 2.07 -17.85
C LEU A 47 -11.18 3.12 -18.93
N GLU A 48 -10.04 3.07 -19.62
CA GLU A 48 -9.58 4.12 -20.57
C GLU A 48 -9.69 5.58 -20.03
N GLU A 49 -9.89 5.74 -18.72
CA GLU A 49 -10.01 7.02 -18.02
C GLU A 49 -8.69 7.41 -17.34
N TRP A 50 -8.28 8.66 -17.54
CA TRP A 50 -7.00 9.16 -17.03
C TRP A 50 -7.00 9.51 -15.54
N LYS A 51 -8.19 9.71 -14.94
CA LYS A 51 -8.35 10.07 -13.51
C LYS A 51 -7.81 8.99 -12.55
N PRO A 52 -8.22 7.71 -12.67
CA PRO A 52 -7.70 6.65 -11.80
C PRO A 52 -6.19 6.44 -11.98
N LEU A 53 -5.66 6.64 -13.19
CA LEU A 53 -4.21 6.52 -13.46
C LEU A 53 -3.39 7.58 -12.71
N LEU A 54 -3.89 8.81 -12.63
CA LEU A 54 -3.26 9.90 -11.88
C LEU A 54 -3.31 9.65 -10.36
N LEU A 55 -4.39 9.09 -9.84
CA LEU A 55 -4.50 8.73 -8.42
C LEU A 55 -3.53 7.59 -8.04
N LEU A 56 -3.48 6.52 -8.86
CA LEU A 56 -2.56 5.40 -8.67
C LEU A 56 -1.09 5.87 -8.72
N SER A 57 -0.71 6.61 -9.77
CA SER A 57 0.66 7.12 -9.91
C SER A 57 1.03 8.14 -8.82
N GLY A 58 0.09 9.01 -8.41
CA GLY A 58 0.27 9.94 -7.30
C GLY A 58 0.52 9.24 -5.96
N SER A 59 -0.16 8.11 -5.72
CA SER A 59 0.08 7.28 -4.54
C SER A 59 1.51 6.71 -4.54
N LEU A 60 1.96 6.14 -5.67
CA LEU A 60 3.29 5.56 -5.80
C LEU A 60 4.40 6.61 -5.65
N VAL A 61 4.24 7.77 -6.28
CA VAL A 61 5.20 8.88 -6.18
C VAL A 61 5.29 9.40 -4.75
N SER A 62 4.15 9.51 -4.06
CA SER A 62 4.13 9.92 -2.64
C SER A 62 4.83 8.88 -1.75
N PHE A 63 4.56 7.58 -1.96
CA PHE A 63 5.25 6.50 -1.25
C PHE A 63 6.78 6.57 -1.45
N MET A 64 7.22 6.68 -2.71
CA MET A 64 8.65 6.77 -3.04
C MET A 64 9.30 8.01 -2.44
N THR A 65 8.60 9.14 -2.46
CA THR A 65 9.08 10.38 -1.85
C THR A 65 9.25 10.23 -0.32
N GLY A 66 8.31 9.55 0.36
CA GLY A 66 8.44 9.22 1.78
C GLY A 66 9.66 8.36 2.09
N GLN A 67 9.90 7.31 1.28
CA GLN A 67 11.07 6.44 1.41
C GLN A 67 12.39 7.21 1.18
N ILE A 68 12.43 8.10 0.18
CA ILE A 68 13.60 8.94 -0.11
C ILE A 68 13.89 9.87 1.08
N PHE A 69 12.87 10.49 1.68
CA PHE A 69 13.08 11.35 2.84
C PHE A 69 13.64 10.60 4.04
N ASN A 70 13.19 9.36 4.32
CA ASN A 70 13.76 8.53 5.38
C ASN A 70 15.27 8.28 5.14
N PHE A 71 15.65 7.97 3.89
CA PHE A 71 17.03 7.65 3.52
C PHE A 71 17.96 8.89 3.49
N VAL A 72 17.46 10.03 3.00
CA VAL A 72 18.22 11.30 2.88
C VAL A 72 18.36 11.99 4.23
N ALA A 73 17.34 11.94 5.08
CA ALA A 73 17.36 12.57 6.39
C ALA A 73 18.45 12.00 7.31
N SER A 74 18.82 10.72 7.16
CA SER A 74 19.95 10.11 7.88
C SER A 74 21.26 10.89 7.72
N ARG A 75 21.49 11.52 6.55
CA ARG A 75 22.69 12.33 6.28
C ARG A 75 22.52 13.80 6.69
N HIS A 76 21.31 14.36 6.60
CA HIS A 76 21.05 15.77 6.90
C HIS A 76 20.79 16.06 8.38
N ILE A 77 20.22 15.11 9.13
CA ILE A 77 19.91 15.27 10.56
C ILE A 77 21.16 15.32 11.43
N CYS A 78 22.26 14.66 11.03
CA CYS A 78 23.51 14.71 11.78
C CYS A 78 24.09 16.14 11.90
N HIS A 79 23.71 17.05 11.00
CA HIS A 79 24.19 18.44 10.98
C HIS A 79 23.13 19.51 11.25
N ALA A 80 21.84 19.28 10.94
CA ALA A 80 20.86 20.37 10.86
C ALA A 80 20.04 20.60 12.15
N VAL A 81 19.79 19.57 12.93
CA VAL A 81 19.00 19.65 14.18
C VAL A 81 19.76 18.81 15.20
N ARG A 82 19.96 19.31 16.42
CA ARG A 82 20.53 18.54 17.54
C ARG A 82 19.62 17.35 17.95
N GLY A 83 19.31 16.44 17.01
CA GLY A 83 18.65 15.15 17.22
C GLY A 83 17.17 15.15 17.63
N GLN A 84 16.40 16.23 17.42
CA GLN A 84 15.01 16.28 17.93
C GLN A 84 13.91 15.88 16.94
N ILE A 85 14.16 15.91 15.62
CA ILE A 85 13.16 15.55 14.60
C ILE A 85 13.81 14.62 13.59
N ASP A 86 13.28 13.40 13.50
CA ASP A 86 13.76 12.34 12.60
C ASP A 86 13.04 12.35 11.24
N GLY A 87 13.73 11.85 10.22
CA GLY A 87 13.17 11.71 8.86
C GLY A 87 11.93 10.82 8.80
N SER A 88 11.75 9.95 9.78
CA SER A 88 10.58 9.07 9.94
C SER A 88 9.27 9.85 10.18
N PHE A 89 9.34 11.03 10.79
CA PHE A 89 8.13 11.85 11.00
C PHE A 89 7.60 12.39 9.66
N ILE A 90 8.49 12.85 8.78
CA ILE A 90 8.12 13.33 7.45
C ILE A 90 7.69 12.18 6.55
N GLU A 91 8.38 11.03 6.65
CA GLU A 91 8.00 9.80 5.96
C GLU A 91 6.55 9.42 6.27
N THR A 92 6.16 9.37 7.56
CA THR A 92 4.81 8.95 7.94
C THR A 92 3.71 9.88 7.41
N ILE A 93 3.97 11.19 7.30
CA ILE A 93 3.03 12.14 6.67
C ILE A 93 2.87 11.84 5.17
N PHE A 94 3.98 11.60 4.47
CA PHE A 94 3.93 11.26 3.04
C PHE A 94 3.29 9.89 2.77
N LEU A 95 3.53 8.92 3.64
CA LEU A 95 2.86 7.62 3.62
C LEU A 95 1.36 7.75 3.89
N LEU A 96 0.95 8.65 4.79
CA LEU A 96 -0.47 8.93 5.03
C LEU A 96 -1.13 9.49 3.76
N ILE A 97 -0.49 10.44 3.08
CA ILE A 97 -0.99 10.99 1.81
C ILE A 97 -1.07 9.90 0.74
N SER A 98 -0.03 9.06 0.63
CA SER A 98 -0.01 7.90 -0.27
C SER A 98 -1.20 6.97 -0.03
N MET A 99 -1.52 6.67 1.23
CA MET A 99 -2.63 5.79 1.59
C MET A 99 -3.99 6.40 1.24
N ILE A 100 -4.16 7.71 1.43
CA ILE A 100 -5.41 8.41 1.07
C ILE A 100 -5.62 8.40 -0.44
N LEU A 101 -4.57 8.65 -1.24
CA LEU A 101 -4.65 8.61 -2.70
C LEU A 101 -4.97 7.20 -3.21
N LEU A 102 -4.36 6.18 -2.61
CA LEU A 102 -4.64 4.78 -2.92
C LEU A 102 -6.09 4.41 -2.57
N TYR A 103 -6.58 4.85 -1.41
CA TYR A 103 -7.98 4.67 -1.02
C TYR A 103 -8.92 5.33 -2.03
N LYS A 104 -8.63 6.57 -2.45
CA LYS A 104 -9.45 7.27 -3.45
C LYS A 104 -9.44 6.59 -4.82
N PHE A 105 -8.33 5.96 -5.19
CA PHE A 105 -8.26 5.12 -6.38
C PHE A 105 -9.18 3.89 -6.27
N TRP A 106 -9.21 3.20 -5.12
CA TRP A 106 -10.13 2.07 -4.88
C TRP A 106 -11.60 2.47 -4.89
N ASP A 107 -11.91 3.59 -4.22
CA ASP A 107 -13.23 4.22 -4.18
C ASP A 107 -13.71 4.49 -5.62
N SER A 108 -12.84 5.06 -6.46
CA SER A 108 -13.15 5.35 -7.87
C SER A 108 -13.46 4.11 -8.69
N ILE A 109 -12.77 2.98 -8.47
CA ILE A 109 -13.04 1.76 -9.24
C ILE A 109 -14.35 1.10 -8.78
N THR A 110 -14.71 1.23 -7.50
CA THR A 110 -15.87 0.53 -6.94
C THR A 110 -17.16 1.33 -7.07
N GLU A 111 -17.11 2.66 -6.99
CA GLU A 111 -18.30 3.53 -7.05
C GLU A 111 -18.89 3.63 -8.47
N ASP A 112 -18.06 3.51 -9.52
CA ASP A 112 -18.51 3.63 -10.92
C ASP A 112 -19.59 2.59 -11.31
N ASP A 113 -19.67 1.45 -10.61
CA ASP A 113 -20.60 0.35 -10.93
C ASP A 113 -21.97 0.42 -10.22
N TRP A 114 -22.16 1.19 -9.13
CA TRP A 114 -23.39 1.15 -8.31
C TRP A 114 -24.42 2.25 -8.59
N ASP A 115 -24.04 3.31 -9.31
CA ASP A 115 -24.91 4.45 -9.66
C ASP A 115 -25.71 4.25 -10.96
N GLU A 116 -25.65 3.05 -11.55
CA GLU A 116 -26.42 2.76 -12.75
C GLU A 116 -27.95 2.87 -12.47
N PRO A 117 -28.67 3.81 -13.12
CA PRO A 117 -30.07 4.13 -12.79
C PRO A 117 -31.01 2.94 -12.99
N VAL A 118 -30.65 2.00 -13.86
CA VAL A 118 -31.42 0.78 -14.16
C VAL A 118 -31.44 -0.18 -12.97
N PHE A 119 -30.34 -0.32 -12.23
CA PHE A 119 -30.26 -1.18 -11.04
C PHE A 119 -31.02 -0.56 -9.85
N GLN A 120 -30.89 0.75 -9.64
CA GLN A 120 -31.61 1.48 -8.59
C GLN A 120 -33.14 1.42 -8.79
N GLU A 121 -33.62 1.62 -10.02
CA GLU A 121 -35.06 1.63 -10.32
C GLU A 121 -35.70 0.24 -10.15
N THR A 122 -35.00 -0.85 -10.52
CA THR A 122 -35.47 -2.23 -10.32
C THR A 122 -35.42 -2.71 -8.87
N GLN A 123 -34.44 -2.27 -8.08
CA GLN A 123 -34.41 -2.59 -6.65
C GLN A 123 -35.51 -1.84 -5.90
N MET A 124 -35.67 -0.53 -6.12
CA MET A 124 -36.67 0.28 -5.41
C MET A 124 -38.13 -0.05 -5.78
N THR A 125 -38.40 -0.59 -6.96
CA THR A 125 -39.76 -1.06 -7.33
C THR A 125 -40.12 -2.41 -6.69
N ASN A 126 -39.14 -3.24 -6.33
CA ASN A 126 -39.38 -4.56 -5.73
C ASN A 126 -39.29 -4.57 -4.20
N VAL A 127 -38.87 -3.47 -3.54
CA VAL A 127 -38.94 -3.37 -2.08
C VAL A 127 -40.41 -3.24 -1.65
N PRO A 128 -40.96 -4.17 -0.84
CA PRO A 128 -42.29 -4.00 -0.28
C PRO A 128 -42.28 -2.75 0.61
N LYS A 129 -43.14 -1.77 0.29
CA LYS A 129 -43.30 -0.58 1.12
C LYS A 129 -43.84 -1.02 2.48
N PHE A 130 -43.01 -0.88 3.51
CA PHE A 130 -43.44 -1.02 4.89
C PHE A 130 -44.30 0.20 5.22
N ASP A 131 -45.62 0.04 5.12
CA ASP A 131 -46.56 1.04 5.58
C ASP A 131 -46.63 0.95 7.11
N PHE A 132 -46.13 1.98 7.80
CA PHE A 132 -46.18 2.10 9.26
C PHE A 132 -47.51 2.71 9.76
N SER A 133 -48.52 2.84 8.89
CA SER A 133 -49.87 3.27 9.25
C SER A 133 -50.75 2.08 9.68
N SER A 134 -50.65 1.66 10.95
CA SER A 134 -51.71 0.93 11.63
C SER A 134 -51.82 1.31 13.10
#